data_AF-A0A1G7ETM8-F1
#
_entry.id   AF-A0A1G7ETM8-F1
#
_cell.length_a   1.000
_cell.length_b   1.000
_cell.length_c   1.000
_cell.angle_alpha   90.00
_cell.angle_beta   90.00
_cell.angle_gamma   90.00
#
_symmetry.space_group_name_H-M   'P 1'
#
loop_
_entity.id
_entity.type
_entity.pdbx_description
1 polymer ?
#
loop_
_entity_poly.entity_id
_entity_poly.type
_entity_poly.pdbx_seq_one_letter_code
_entity_poly.pdbx_strand_id
1 'polypeptide(L)'
;MLHCVARHARWLTFLAVFLASPAAPAQPDPPKASPVTQTEAVRVLVARPGDTLTQLLVGAGVEPAEARPALSALAPIFPPRRLQPGHEVTLRQDPSREDALTALILEPAPGRTVTVMRTPSGWQAVEEESTRHRHLVYAQGEVTGALLHDLERAGLPQALGLDLVRMLGHAVDFQRELQPGDGFTVLFERFRDAEGGLLRDGDVLHAEFRMSTRRLSLWRQETANGPEWFDENGRSLRRNFLRTPLDGARVSSGFGQRRHPVLGFTRMHQGIDFAAPTGTPVLAAAEGVVERIGFAGGYGRLIELRHPDGSMTRYAHLSGFARGMQLGSRVGQGEAIGRVGSSGLATGPHLHYEIVENGRSVDPAIARPAATVQLAGAELEAFQRTRTAILAQIAHLEPMQEVAWAE
;
A
#
# COMPACT_ATOMS: atom_id res chain seq x y z
N MET A 1 -40.24 -31.29 -79.64
CA MET A 1 -39.97 -32.63 -80.20
C MET A 1 -38.70 -33.16 -79.57
N LEU A 2 -38.80 -34.36 -78.95
CA LEU A 2 -37.77 -35.34 -78.53
C LEU A 2 -36.52 -34.82 -77.75
N HIS A 3 -36.39 -35.14 -76.45
CA HIS A 3 -35.81 -36.38 -75.86
C HIS A 3 -34.31 -36.56 -76.19
N CYS A 4 -33.40 -37.09 -75.37
CA CYS A 4 -33.22 -37.46 -73.96
C CYS A 4 -31.93 -38.32 -73.94
N VAL A 5 -31.34 -38.55 -72.75
CA VAL A 5 -30.42 -39.65 -72.37
C VAL A 5 -28.92 -39.44 -72.71
N ALA A 6 -27.93 -39.91 -71.95
CA ALA A 6 -27.63 -40.05 -70.53
C ALA A 6 -26.17 -40.59 -70.45
N ARG A 7 -25.60 -40.45 -69.27
CA ARG A 7 -24.23 -40.71 -68.80
C ARG A 7 -23.60 -42.08 -69.12
N HIS A 8 -22.33 -42.00 -69.58
CA HIS A 8 -21.08 -42.57 -69.02
C HIS A 8 -20.99 -44.08 -68.69
N ALA A 9 -20.35 -44.77 -69.65
CA ALA A 9 -19.13 -45.59 -69.59
C ALA A 9 -18.90 -46.61 -68.44
N ARG A 10 -18.71 -47.84 -68.90
CA ARG A 10 -18.47 -49.10 -68.21
C ARG A 10 -17.06 -49.25 -67.62
N TRP A 11 -17.03 -50.09 -66.61
CA TRP A 11 -15.90 -50.65 -65.87
C TRP A 11 -15.04 -51.58 -66.73
N LEU A 12 -13.72 -51.54 -66.52
CA LEU A 12 -12.81 -52.67 -66.74
C LEU A 12 -11.65 -52.58 -65.74
N THR A 13 -11.61 -53.59 -64.89
CA THR A 13 -10.69 -53.82 -63.78
C THR A 13 -9.31 -54.20 -64.30
N PHE A 14 -8.26 -53.48 -63.91
CA PHE A 14 -6.87 -53.92 -64.05
C PHE A 14 -6.23 -54.03 -62.66
N LEU A 15 -5.82 -55.25 -62.32
CA LEU A 15 -5.06 -55.60 -61.13
C LEU A 15 -3.59 -55.20 -61.38
N ALA A 16 -3.11 -54.13 -60.75
CA ALA A 16 -1.71 -53.74 -60.76
C ALA A 16 -1.01 -54.27 -59.50
N VAL A 17 -0.08 -55.20 -59.71
CA VAL A 17 0.89 -55.67 -58.70
C VAL A 17 1.92 -54.57 -58.49
N PHE A 18 1.95 -53.95 -57.33
CA PHE A 18 3.06 -53.08 -56.91
C PHE A 18 4.15 -53.92 -56.25
N LEU A 19 5.29 -54.02 -56.92
CA LEU A 19 6.55 -54.51 -56.35
C LEU A 19 7.02 -53.49 -55.30
N ALA A 20 7.17 -53.94 -54.05
CA ALA A 20 7.78 -53.17 -52.98
C ALA A 20 9.27 -52.93 -53.29
N SER A 21 9.67 -51.66 -53.39
CA SER A 21 11.07 -51.25 -53.50
C SER A 21 11.75 -51.36 -52.12
N PRO A 22 12.96 -51.93 -52.00
CA PRO A 22 13.64 -52.02 -50.71
C PRO A 22 14.10 -50.63 -50.25
N ALA A 23 13.78 -50.30 -48.99
CA ALA A 23 14.22 -49.06 -48.35
C ALA A 23 15.76 -49.01 -48.27
N ALA A 24 16.32 -47.85 -48.63
CA ALA A 24 17.74 -47.57 -48.47
C ALA A 24 18.13 -47.56 -46.97
N PRO A 25 19.34 -48.04 -46.60
CA PRO A 25 19.78 -48.01 -45.21
C PRO A 25 19.96 -46.57 -44.72
N ALA A 26 19.33 -46.26 -43.59
CA ALA A 26 19.47 -44.98 -42.91
C ALA A 26 20.94 -44.73 -42.52
N GLN A 27 21.44 -43.53 -42.81
CA GLN A 27 22.74 -43.09 -42.31
C GLN A 27 22.67 -42.95 -40.78
N PRO A 28 23.71 -43.37 -40.03
CA PRO A 28 23.75 -43.14 -38.59
C PRO A 28 23.85 -41.64 -38.31
N ASP A 29 22.94 -41.15 -37.46
CA ASP A 29 22.95 -39.77 -36.98
C ASP A 29 24.32 -39.41 -36.38
N PRO A 30 24.85 -38.19 -36.62
CA PRO A 30 26.03 -37.73 -35.92
C PRO A 30 25.76 -37.72 -34.41
N PRO A 31 26.75 -38.05 -33.56
CA PRO A 31 26.52 -38.13 -32.12
C PRO A 31 26.03 -36.78 -31.61
N LYS A 32 24.79 -36.75 -31.10
CA LYS A 32 24.26 -35.63 -30.33
C LYS A 32 25.17 -35.46 -29.10
N ALA A 33 26.00 -34.42 -29.13
CA ALA A 33 26.67 -33.97 -27.92
C ALA A 33 25.59 -33.55 -26.91
N SER A 34 25.43 -34.34 -25.86
CA SER A 34 24.69 -33.92 -24.68
C SER A 34 25.39 -32.69 -24.09
N PRO A 35 24.73 -31.55 -23.87
CA PRO A 35 25.33 -30.50 -23.07
C PRO A 35 25.48 -31.07 -21.66
N VAL A 36 26.73 -31.17 -21.20
CA VAL A 36 27.03 -31.42 -19.79
C VAL A 36 26.59 -30.17 -19.04
N THR A 37 25.35 -30.15 -18.55
CA THR A 37 24.89 -29.09 -17.65
C THR A 37 25.54 -29.33 -16.30
N GLN A 38 26.73 -28.77 -16.11
CA GLN A 38 27.28 -28.61 -14.76
C GLN A 38 26.34 -27.64 -14.03
N THR A 39 25.77 -28.08 -12.90
CA THR A 39 24.85 -27.26 -12.10
C THR A 39 25.64 -26.10 -11.52
N GLU A 40 25.45 -24.89 -12.06
CA GLU A 40 26.07 -23.67 -11.56
C GLU A 40 25.64 -23.42 -10.10
N ALA A 41 26.56 -22.88 -9.29
CA ALA A 41 26.26 -22.51 -7.91
C ALA A 41 25.39 -21.24 -7.91
N VAL A 42 24.17 -21.33 -7.38
CA VAL A 42 23.22 -20.22 -7.30
C VAL A 42 23.17 -19.69 -5.86
N ARG A 43 23.33 -18.37 -5.69
CA ARG A 43 23.20 -17.68 -4.39
C ARG A 43 22.26 -16.49 -4.52
N VAL A 44 21.35 -16.31 -3.56
CA VAL A 44 20.44 -15.16 -3.51
C VAL A 44 20.88 -14.25 -2.35
N LEU A 45 21.05 -12.96 -2.65
CA LEU A 45 21.44 -11.92 -1.71
C LEU A 45 20.35 -10.86 -1.64
N VAL A 46 20.04 -10.37 -0.44
CA VAL A 46 19.07 -9.29 -0.25
C VAL A 46 19.81 -8.03 0.20
N ALA A 47 19.65 -6.94 -0.55
CA ALA A 47 20.31 -5.67 -0.26
C ALA A 47 19.79 -5.04 1.05
N ARG A 48 20.70 -4.54 1.88
CA ARG A 48 20.41 -3.84 3.14
C ARG A 48 20.71 -2.34 3.05
N PRO A 49 20.22 -1.52 4.00
CA PRO A 49 20.56 -0.09 4.04
C PRO A 49 22.08 0.14 4.04
N GLY A 50 22.56 0.85 3.03
CA GLY A 50 23.98 1.18 2.87
C GLY A 50 24.79 0.21 2.00
N ASP A 51 24.20 -0.90 1.56
CA ASP A 51 24.88 -1.86 0.68
C ASP A 51 25.08 -1.28 -0.72
N THR A 52 26.15 -1.74 -1.37
CA THR A 52 26.40 -1.55 -2.80
C THR A 52 26.49 -2.89 -3.51
N LEU A 53 26.12 -2.94 -4.79
CA LEU A 53 26.25 -4.17 -5.58
C LEU A 53 27.68 -4.71 -5.58
N THR A 54 28.69 -3.84 -5.56
CA THR A 54 30.11 -4.26 -5.45
C THR A 54 30.39 -4.96 -4.12
N GLN A 55 29.92 -4.41 -2.99
CA GLN A 55 30.11 -5.03 -1.68
C GLN A 55 29.37 -6.36 -1.57
N LEU A 56 28.16 -6.46 -2.14
CA LEU A 56 27.39 -7.70 -2.15
C LEU A 56 28.10 -8.80 -2.95
N LEU A 57 28.59 -8.49 -4.15
CA LEU A 57 29.33 -9.43 -4.99
C LEU A 57 30.63 -9.91 -4.33
N VAL A 58 31.45 -8.98 -3.85
CA VAL A 58 32.74 -9.31 -3.21
C VAL A 58 32.51 -10.05 -1.89
N GLY A 59 31.49 -9.64 -1.11
CA GLY A 59 31.10 -10.33 0.13
C GLY A 59 30.60 -11.76 -0.11
N ALA A 60 30.06 -12.05 -1.29
CA ALA A 60 29.66 -13.39 -1.71
C ALA A 60 30.81 -14.23 -2.29
N GLY A 61 32.03 -13.69 -2.34
CA GLY A 61 33.23 -14.39 -2.80
C GLY A 61 33.60 -14.14 -4.26
N VAL A 62 32.88 -13.26 -4.98
CA VAL A 62 33.20 -12.93 -6.38
C VAL A 62 34.45 -12.06 -6.45
N GLU A 63 35.39 -12.40 -7.33
CA GLU A 63 36.60 -11.62 -7.51
C GLU A 63 36.29 -10.20 -8.04
N PRO A 64 36.92 -9.12 -7.52
CA PRO A 64 36.69 -7.77 -8.02
C PRO A 64 36.95 -7.59 -9.52
N ALA A 65 37.86 -8.39 -10.10
CA ALA A 65 38.15 -8.41 -11.53
C ALA A 65 37.00 -8.96 -12.38
N GLU A 66 36.16 -9.83 -11.82
CA GLU A 66 34.95 -10.38 -12.45
C GLU A 66 33.73 -9.47 -12.19
N ALA A 67 33.62 -8.92 -10.97
CA ALA A 67 32.50 -8.07 -10.59
C ALA A 67 32.45 -6.74 -11.38
N ARG A 68 33.61 -6.11 -11.63
CA ARG A 68 33.66 -4.79 -12.29
C ARG A 68 33.11 -4.81 -13.73
N PRO A 69 33.54 -5.71 -14.62
CA PRO A 69 32.99 -5.79 -15.98
C PRO A 69 31.49 -6.12 -16.01
N ALA A 70 31.02 -7.02 -15.14
CA ALA A 70 29.59 -7.35 -15.03
C ALA A 70 28.77 -6.12 -14.60
N LEU A 71 29.20 -5.38 -13.58
CA LEU A 71 28.54 -4.14 -13.16
C LEU A 71 28.62 -3.02 -14.20
N SER A 72 29.68 -2.99 -15.00
CA SER A 72 29.80 -2.05 -16.12
C SER A 72 28.78 -2.37 -17.23
N ALA A 73 28.53 -3.65 -17.51
CA ALA A 73 27.51 -4.08 -18.46
C ALA A 73 26.09 -3.83 -17.92
N LEU A 74 25.89 -3.92 -16.60
CA LEU A 74 24.62 -3.60 -15.92
C LEU A 74 24.26 -2.11 -16.01
N ALA A 75 25.25 -1.23 -15.85
CA ALA A 75 25.05 0.20 -15.59
C ALA A 75 24.16 0.96 -16.60
N PRO A 76 24.17 0.67 -17.92
CA PRO A 76 23.27 1.31 -18.88
C PRO A 76 21.78 1.00 -18.64
N ILE A 77 21.45 -0.19 -18.12
CA ILE A 77 20.06 -0.64 -17.89
C ILE A 77 19.63 -0.36 -16.44
N PHE A 78 20.50 -0.70 -15.49
CA PHE A 78 20.29 -0.44 -14.07
C PHE A 78 21.56 0.18 -13.47
N PRO A 79 21.56 1.50 -13.20
CA PRO A 79 22.67 2.14 -12.52
C PRO A 79 22.87 1.52 -11.13
N PRO A 80 24.07 0.97 -10.79
CA PRO A 80 24.29 0.29 -9.50
C PRO A 80 23.97 1.12 -8.26
N ARG A 81 23.97 2.46 -8.40
CA ARG A 81 23.62 3.42 -7.34
C ARG A 81 22.12 3.44 -7.01
N ARG A 82 21.26 2.85 -7.85
CA ARG A 82 19.81 2.74 -7.63
C ARG A 82 19.42 1.50 -6.82
N LEU A 83 20.39 0.74 -6.32
CA LEU A 83 20.11 -0.37 -5.40
C LEU A 83 19.38 0.15 -4.16
N GLN A 84 18.23 -0.44 -3.84
CA GLN A 84 17.45 -0.12 -2.65
C GLN A 84 17.44 -1.30 -1.68
N PRO A 85 17.26 -1.04 -0.36
CA PRO A 85 17.02 -2.11 0.60
C PRO A 85 15.84 -2.98 0.17
N GLY A 86 16.02 -4.30 0.24
CA GLY A 86 15.01 -5.28 -0.16
C GLY A 86 15.11 -5.77 -1.62
N HIS A 87 15.93 -5.16 -2.48
CA HIS A 87 16.20 -5.74 -3.80
C HIS A 87 16.89 -7.10 -3.65
N GLU A 88 16.40 -8.09 -4.39
CA GLU A 88 17.01 -9.40 -4.50
C GLU A 88 18.03 -9.44 -5.65
N VAL A 89 19.20 -9.99 -5.34
CA VAL A 89 20.34 -10.11 -6.24
C VAL A 89 20.74 -11.58 -6.28
N THR A 90 20.48 -12.23 -7.40
CA THR A 90 20.84 -13.63 -7.61
C THR A 90 22.16 -13.71 -8.39
N LEU A 91 23.08 -14.51 -7.87
CA LEU A 91 24.40 -14.77 -8.45
C LEU A 91 24.47 -16.21 -8.94
N ARG A 92 25.06 -16.39 -10.11
CA ARG A 92 25.46 -17.69 -10.62
C ARG A 92 26.98 -17.70 -10.76
N GLN A 93 27.63 -18.69 -10.17
CA GLN A 93 29.07 -18.86 -10.14
C GLN A 93 29.47 -20.17 -10.80
N ASP A 94 30.66 -20.19 -11.41
CA ASP A 94 31.22 -21.39 -12.02
C ASP A 94 31.48 -22.45 -10.93
N PRO A 95 30.97 -23.68 -11.08
CA PRO A 95 31.13 -24.72 -10.05
C PRO A 95 32.59 -25.16 -9.86
N SER A 96 33.46 -24.92 -10.84
CA SER A 96 34.90 -25.19 -10.75
C SER A 96 35.71 -24.02 -10.19
N ARG A 97 35.13 -22.82 -10.19
CA ARG A 97 35.71 -21.54 -9.74
C ARG A 97 34.64 -20.69 -9.08
N GLU A 98 34.41 -20.89 -7.78
CA GLU A 98 33.40 -20.11 -7.05
C GLU A 98 33.68 -18.60 -7.08
N ASP A 99 34.92 -18.16 -7.31
CA ASP A 99 35.29 -16.75 -7.47
C ASP A 99 34.84 -16.15 -8.82
N ALA A 100 34.52 -16.99 -9.80
CA ALA A 100 34.12 -16.60 -11.15
C ALA A 100 32.61 -16.48 -11.29
N LEU A 101 32.15 -15.27 -11.60
CA LEU A 101 30.74 -14.98 -11.87
C LEU A 101 30.40 -15.43 -13.31
N THR A 102 29.30 -16.18 -13.47
CA THR A 102 28.72 -16.54 -14.78
C THR A 102 27.51 -15.67 -15.10
N ALA A 103 26.69 -15.34 -14.09
CA ALA A 103 25.57 -14.42 -14.24
C ALA A 103 25.23 -13.66 -12.94
N LEU A 104 24.65 -12.48 -13.12
CA LEU A 104 24.05 -11.64 -12.10
C LEU A 104 22.62 -11.31 -12.54
N ILE A 105 21.64 -11.67 -11.73
CA ILE A 105 20.22 -11.41 -11.99
C ILE A 105 19.72 -10.48 -10.90
N LEU A 106 19.13 -9.37 -11.31
CA LEU A 106 18.57 -8.35 -10.42
C LEU A 106 17.09 -8.17 -10.74
N GLU A 107 16.24 -8.19 -9.71
CA GLU A 107 14.83 -7.85 -9.84
C GLU A 107 14.57 -6.47 -9.19
N PRO A 108 14.80 -5.36 -9.92
CA PRO A 108 14.63 -4.01 -9.36
C PRO A 108 13.18 -3.63 -9.11
N ALA A 109 12.23 -4.34 -9.73
CA ALA A 109 10.80 -4.19 -9.50
C ALA A 109 10.09 -5.49 -9.91
N PRO A 110 8.96 -5.86 -9.28
CA PRO A 110 8.26 -7.11 -9.59
C PRO A 110 7.86 -7.22 -11.06
N GLY A 111 8.34 -8.25 -11.78
CA GLY A 111 8.12 -8.46 -13.21
C GLY A 111 9.06 -7.66 -14.12
N ARG A 112 10.12 -7.06 -13.58
CA ARG A 112 11.25 -6.50 -14.32
C ARG A 112 12.51 -7.20 -13.82
N THR A 113 13.18 -7.93 -14.70
CA THR A 113 14.38 -8.69 -14.40
C THR A 113 15.50 -8.19 -15.29
N VAL A 114 16.64 -7.86 -14.69
CA VAL A 114 17.85 -7.47 -15.42
C VAL A 114 18.88 -8.58 -15.22
N THR A 115 19.17 -9.31 -16.30
CA THR A 115 20.12 -10.41 -16.31
C THR A 115 21.39 -9.97 -17.00
N VAL A 116 22.51 -10.04 -16.28
CA VAL A 116 23.85 -9.83 -16.79
C VAL A 116 24.52 -11.19 -16.88
N MET A 117 24.94 -11.59 -18.06
CA MET A 117 25.53 -12.90 -18.30
C MET A 117 26.87 -12.78 -19.03
N ARG A 118 27.75 -13.73 -18.72
CA ARG A 118 29.04 -13.88 -19.40
C ARG A 118 28.84 -14.58 -20.73
N THR A 119 29.27 -13.95 -21.81
CA THR A 119 29.24 -14.49 -23.17
C THR A 119 30.68 -14.59 -23.73
N PRO A 120 30.91 -15.28 -24.86
CA PRO A 120 32.24 -15.33 -25.49
C PRO A 120 32.80 -13.96 -25.90
N SER A 121 31.93 -12.95 -26.11
CA SER A 121 32.31 -11.59 -26.52
C SER A 121 32.44 -10.61 -25.36
N GLY A 122 32.19 -11.05 -24.11
CA GLY A 122 32.27 -10.22 -22.92
C GLY A 122 31.03 -10.36 -22.04
N TRP A 123 30.69 -9.30 -21.31
CA TRP A 123 29.49 -9.26 -20.49
C TRP A 123 28.35 -8.58 -21.23
N GLN A 124 27.19 -9.21 -21.24
CA GLN A 124 25.97 -8.65 -21.83
C GLN A 124 24.88 -8.56 -20.78
N ALA A 125 24.21 -7.41 -20.73
CA ALA A 125 23.02 -7.22 -19.93
C ALA A 125 21.79 -7.25 -20.84
N VAL A 126 20.76 -7.96 -20.39
CA VAL A 126 19.45 -8.02 -21.01
C VAL A 126 18.42 -7.65 -19.95
N GLU A 127 17.47 -6.83 -20.35
CA GLU A 127 16.31 -6.50 -19.56
C GLU A 127 15.13 -7.31 -20.09
N GLU A 128 14.51 -8.07 -19.21
CA GLU A 128 13.25 -8.74 -19.45
C GLU A 128 12.20 -8.08 -18.59
N GLU A 129 11.27 -7.41 -19.25
CA GLU A 129 10.04 -6.95 -18.62
C GLU A 129 8.97 -7.98 -18.97
N SER A 130 8.54 -8.76 -17.96
CA SER A 130 7.42 -9.68 -18.15
C SER A 130 6.19 -8.87 -18.56
N THR A 131 5.36 -9.40 -19.47
CA THR A 131 4.08 -8.78 -19.80
C THR A 131 3.21 -8.81 -18.56
N ARG A 132 3.24 -7.73 -17.79
CA ARG A 132 2.44 -7.58 -16.58
C ARG A 132 1.00 -7.41 -16.99
N HIS A 133 0.18 -8.39 -16.68
CA HIS A 133 -1.25 -8.22 -16.74
C HIS A 133 -1.68 -7.63 -15.41
N ARG A 134 -2.20 -6.40 -15.44
CA ARG A 134 -2.91 -5.84 -14.30
C ARG A 134 -4.28 -6.50 -14.25
N HIS A 135 -4.61 -7.12 -13.14
CA HIS A 135 -5.93 -7.61 -12.80
C HIS A 135 -6.51 -6.72 -11.72
N LEU A 136 -7.83 -6.52 -11.78
CA LEU A 136 -8.56 -5.99 -10.64
C LEU A 136 -9.24 -7.12 -9.89
N VAL A 137 -9.13 -7.06 -8.57
CA VAL A 137 -9.72 -8.01 -7.66
C VAL A 137 -10.75 -7.29 -6.81
N TYR A 138 -11.97 -7.81 -6.83
CA TYR A 138 -13.08 -7.30 -6.04
C TYR A 138 -13.35 -8.22 -4.83
N ALA A 139 -12.94 -7.75 -3.66
CA ALA A 139 -13.19 -8.39 -2.38
C ALA A 139 -14.46 -7.84 -1.74
N GLN A 140 -15.32 -8.72 -1.24
CA GLN A 140 -16.56 -8.34 -0.55
C GLN A 140 -16.78 -9.24 0.66
N GLY A 141 -17.30 -8.66 1.74
CA GLY A 141 -17.65 -9.42 2.93
C GLY A 141 -18.50 -8.64 3.92
N GLU A 142 -18.70 -9.26 5.08
CA GLU A 142 -19.40 -8.69 6.23
C GLU A 142 -18.45 -8.66 7.43
N VAL A 143 -18.58 -7.62 8.25
CA VAL A 143 -17.83 -7.47 9.50
C VAL A 143 -18.39 -8.45 10.52
N THR A 144 -17.52 -9.22 11.18
CA THR A 144 -17.90 -10.12 12.28
C THR A 144 -17.40 -9.65 13.65
N GLY A 145 -16.53 -8.62 13.65
CA GLY A 145 -15.97 -8.00 14.86
C GLY A 145 -14.45 -7.81 14.79
N ALA A 146 -13.78 -8.34 13.77
CA ALA A 146 -12.35 -8.19 13.55
C ALA A 146 -12.07 -7.79 12.10
N LEU A 147 -12.27 -6.51 11.78
CA LEU A 147 -12.24 -6.00 10.40
C LEU A 147 -11.03 -6.47 9.56
N LEU A 148 -9.83 -6.44 10.14
CA LEU A 148 -8.62 -6.87 9.41
C LEU A 148 -8.71 -8.34 8.99
N HIS A 149 -9.17 -9.21 9.89
CA HIS A 149 -9.37 -10.62 9.61
C HIS A 149 -10.52 -10.85 8.62
N ASP A 150 -11.58 -10.05 8.71
CA ASP A 150 -12.71 -10.12 7.77
C ASP A 150 -12.28 -9.74 6.34
N LEU A 151 -11.42 -8.72 6.18
CA LEU A 151 -10.82 -8.31 4.90
C LEU A 151 -9.92 -9.41 4.32
N GLU A 152 -9.07 -10.03 5.15
CA GLU A 152 -8.22 -11.15 4.74
C GLU A 152 -9.04 -12.34 4.25
N ARG A 153 -10.11 -12.70 4.97
CA ARG A 153 -11.03 -13.78 4.59
C ARG A 153 -11.76 -13.48 3.28
N ALA A 154 -12.00 -12.22 2.96
CA ALA A 154 -12.57 -11.78 1.69
C ALA A 154 -11.55 -11.76 0.53
N GLY A 155 -10.28 -12.09 0.79
CA GLY A 155 -9.22 -12.21 -0.22
C GLY A 155 -8.30 -10.99 -0.34
N LEU A 156 -8.45 -9.99 0.52
CA LEU A 156 -7.53 -8.85 0.55
C LEU A 156 -6.21 -9.27 1.25
N PRO A 157 -5.03 -9.06 0.62
CA PRO A 157 -3.76 -9.31 1.28
C PRO A 157 -3.63 -8.53 2.60
N GLN A 158 -3.08 -9.17 3.63
CA GLN A 158 -2.95 -8.58 4.97
C GLN A 158 -2.26 -7.20 4.96
N ALA A 159 -1.20 -7.03 4.16
CA ALA A 159 -0.50 -5.76 4.03
C ALA A 159 -1.42 -4.63 3.55
N LEU A 160 -2.24 -4.89 2.52
CA LEU A 160 -3.22 -3.94 2.01
C LEU A 160 -4.35 -3.67 3.01
N GLY A 161 -4.78 -4.70 3.74
CA GLY A 161 -5.77 -4.55 4.81
C GLY A 161 -5.27 -3.64 5.94
N LEU A 162 -4.03 -3.83 6.40
CA LEU A 162 -3.40 -3.00 7.42
C LEU A 162 -3.25 -1.54 6.96
N ASP A 163 -2.81 -1.35 5.71
CA ASP A 163 -2.67 -0.01 5.13
C ASP A 163 -4.02 0.69 5.01
N LEU A 164 -5.06 0.00 4.54
CA LEU A 164 -6.41 0.53 4.44
C LEU A 164 -6.96 0.94 5.82
N VAL A 165 -6.88 0.06 6.81
CA VAL A 165 -7.36 0.34 8.18
C VAL A 165 -6.59 1.50 8.79
N ARG A 166 -5.27 1.58 8.60
CA ARG A 166 -4.45 2.70 9.10
C ARG A 166 -4.86 4.02 8.47
N MET A 167 -4.97 4.07 7.14
CA MET A 167 -5.30 5.30 6.40
C MET A 167 -6.71 5.79 6.73
N LEU A 168 -7.66 4.87 6.84
CA LEU A 168 -9.05 5.21 7.13
C LEU A 168 -9.34 5.40 8.61
N GLY A 169 -8.50 4.89 9.51
CA GLY A 169 -8.66 5.05 10.96
C GLY A 169 -8.65 6.52 11.43
N HIS A 170 -8.05 7.42 10.63
CA HIS A 170 -8.12 8.87 10.86
C HIS A 170 -9.51 9.45 10.57
N ALA A 171 -10.26 8.84 9.65
CA ALA A 171 -11.53 9.34 9.15
C ALA A 171 -12.76 8.58 9.67
N VAL A 172 -12.57 7.32 10.05
CA VAL A 172 -13.58 6.35 10.47
C VAL A 172 -13.15 5.75 11.79
N ASP A 173 -13.98 5.91 12.82
CA ASP A 173 -13.79 5.20 14.07
C ASP A 173 -14.35 3.78 13.90
N PHE A 174 -13.56 2.87 13.32
CA PHE A 174 -14.01 1.51 13.01
C PHE A 174 -14.53 0.76 14.24
N GLN A 175 -14.08 1.08 15.44
CA GLN A 175 -14.56 0.43 16.67
C GLN A 175 -15.97 0.89 17.07
N ARG A 176 -16.34 2.12 16.74
CA ARG A 176 -17.66 2.69 17.09
C ARG A 176 -18.65 2.67 15.94
N GLU A 177 -18.17 2.85 14.72
CA GLU A 177 -19.00 3.00 13.53
C GLU A 177 -19.32 1.67 12.85
N LEU A 178 -18.41 0.68 12.90
CA LEU A 178 -18.69 -0.66 12.36
C LEU A 178 -19.26 -1.59 13.44
N GLN A 179 -20.29 -2.33 13.06
CA GLN A 179 -20.93 -3.37 13.85
C GLN A 179 -20.89 -4.71 13.11
N PRO A 180 -20.99 -5.83 13.84
CA PRO A 180 -21.20 -7.13 13.22
C PRO A 180 -22.42 -7.11 12.28
N GLY A 181 -22.25 -7.56 11.04
CA GLY A 181 -23.26 -7.53 9.97
C GLY A 181 -23.15 -6.32 9.03
N ASP A 182 -22.33 -5.32 9.33
CA ASP A 182 -22.04 -4.25 8.37
C ASP A 182 -21.24 -4.81 7.18
N GLY A 183 -21.57 -4.35 5.96
CA GLY A 183 -20.95 -4.85 4.73
C GLY A 183 -19.73 -4.03 4.32
N PHE A 184 -18.77 -4.65 3.65
CA PHE A 184 -17.66 -3.93 3.01
C PHE A 184 -17.36 -4.48 1.61
N THR A 185 -16.78 -3.63 0.77
CA THR A 185 -16.30 -3.98 -0.56
C THR A 185 -14.98 -3.25 -0.82
N VAL A 186 -14.01 -3.94 -1.42
CA VAL A 186 -12.68 -3.41 -1.70
C VAL A 186 -12.27 -3.83 -3.11
N LEU A 187 -11.81 -2.87 -3.91
CA LEU A 187 -11.23 -3.11 -5.23
C LEU A 187 -9.74 -2.80 -5.17
N PHE A 188 -8.89 -3.74 -5.54
CA PHE A 188 -7.44 -3.58 -5.54
C PHE A 188 -6.79 -4.20 -6.76
N GLU A 189 -5.56 -3.78 -7.03
CA GLU A 189 -4.78 -4.27 -8.16
C GLU A 189 -4.03 -5.56 -7.79
N ARG A 190 -3.92 -6.47 -8.76
CA ARG A 190 -3.08 -7.65 -8.70
C ARG A 190 -2.32 -7.78 -10.01
N PHE A 191 -1.02 -8.02 -9.94
CA PHE A 191 -0.17 -8.18 -11.11
C PHE A 191 0.19 -9.64 -11.28
N ARG A 192 -0.05 -10.17 -12.48
CA ARG A 192 0.31 -11.54 -12.87
C ARG A 192 1.22 -11.54 -14.08
N ASP A 193 2.01 -12.61 -14.20
CA ASP A 193 2.75 -12.92 -15.42
C ASP A 193 1.82 -13.46 -16.51
N ALA A 194 2.38 -13.75 -17.68
CA ALA A 194 1.64 -14.28 -18.83
C ALA A 194 1.06 -15.68 -18.57
N GLU A 195 1.66 -16.43 -17.65
CA GLU A 195 1.27 -17.79 -17.25
C GLU A 195 0.22 -17.81 -16.12
N GLY A 196 -0.15 -16.64 -15.59
CA GLY A 196 -1.11 -16.47 -14.50
C GLY A 196 -0.51 -16.60 -13.10
N GLY A 197 0.81 -16.70 -12.97
CA GLY A 197 1.55 -16.62 -11.71
C GLY A 197 1.39 -15.26 -11.05
N LEU A 198 1.17 -15.24 -9.73
CA LEU A 198 1.08 -14.01 -8.95
C LEU A 198 2.48 -13.38 -8.84
N LEU A 199 2.66 -12.19 -9.43
CA LEU A 199 3.88 -11.42 -9.27
C LEU A 199 3.84 -10.60 -7.99
N ARG A 200 2.76 -9.85 -7.79
CA ARG A 200 2.51 -9.05 -6.58
C ARG A 200 1.09 -8.51 -6.55
N ASP A 201 0.67 -8.01 -5.40
CA ASP A 201 -0.48 -7.10 -5.29
C ASP A 201 -0.03 -5.64 -5.48
N GLY A 202 -0.94 -4.81 -5.99
CA GLY A 202 -0.76 -3.38 -6.18
C GLY A 202 -1.52 -2.58 -5.13
N ASP A 203 -2.10 -1.45 -5.54
CA ASP A 203 -2.79 -0.55 -4.62
C ASP A 203 -4.27 -0.91 -4.44
N VAL A 204 -4.84 -0.54 -3.29
CA VAL A 204 -6.29 -0.47 -3.13
C VAL A 204 -6.80 0.77 -3.85
N LEU A 205 -7.67 0.57 -4.84
CA LEU A 205 -8.21 1.65 -5.68
C LEU A 205 -9.49 2.23 -5.08
N HIS A 206 -10.32 1.36 -4.49
CA HIS A 206 -11.62 1.73 -3.95
C HIS A 206 -11.95 0.90 -2.71
N ALA A 207 -12.56 1.54 -1.72
CA ALA A 207 -13.12 0.87 -0.56
C ALA A 207 -14.49 1.47 -0.23
N GLU A 208 -15.42 0.60 0.12
CA GLU A 208 -16.73 0.99 0.60
C GLU A 208 -17.13 0.19 1.84
N PHE A 209 -17.74 0.89 2.79
CA PHE A 209 -18.32 0.36 4.01
C PHE A 209 -19.80 0.76 4.09
N ARG A 210 -20.67 -0.24 4.16
CA ARG A 210 -22.12 -0.10 4.33
C ARG A 210 -22.46 -0.36 5.79
N MET A 211 -22.51 0.73 6.56
CA MET A 211 -22.86 0.70 7.98
C MET A 211 -24.35 0.99 8.16
N SER A 212 -24.90 0.56 9.29
CA SER A 212 -26.27 0.94 9.72
C SER A 212 -26.54 2.45 9.73
N THR A 213 -25.53 3.27 9.99
CA THR A 213 -25.66 4.74 10.13
C THR A 213 -25.42 5.50 8.84
N ARG A 214 -24.58 4.98 7.94
CA ARG A 214 -24.21 5.62 6.67
C ARG A 214 -23.50 4.65 5.73
N ARG A 215 -23.51 5.00 4.45
CA ARG A 215 -22.59 4.43 3.44
C ARG A 215 -21.35 5.33 3.35
N LEU A 216 -20.17 4.72 3.36
CA LEU A 216 -18.90 5.39 3.13
C LEU A 216 -18.23 4.78 1.91
N SER A 217 -18.02 5.57 0.86
CA SER A 217 -17.47 5.11 -0.42
C SER A 217 -16.27 5.99 -0.78
N LEU A 218 -15.12 5.37 -1.03
CA LEU A 218 -13.81 6.04 -1.03
C LEU A 218 -12.93 5.61 -2.18
N TRP A 219 -12.21 6.57 -2.76
CA TRP A 219 -11.31 6.34 -3.88
C TRP A 219 -9.92 6.86 -3.55
N ARG A 220 -8.91 6.04 -3.85
CA ARG A 220 -7.50 6.41 -3.74
C ARG A 220 -7.12 7.22 -4.97
N GLN A 221 -6.46 8.36 -4.77
CA GLN A 221 -6.00 9.24 -5.83
C GLN A 221 -4.56 9.69 -5.51
N GLU A 222 -3.69 9.66 -6.51
CA GLU A 222 -2.36 10.25 -6.39
C GLU A 222 -2.46 11.78 -6.42
N THR A 223 -1.81 12.44 -5.46
CA THR A 223 -1.73 13.90 -5.36
C THR A 223 -0.26 14.35 -5.36
N ALA A 224 -0.01 15.66 -5.42
CA ALA A 224 1.35 16.21 -5.29
C ALA A 224 2.04 15.83 -3.96
N ASN A 225 1.27 15.52 -2.91
CA ASN A 225 1.77 15.15 -1.58
C ASN A 225 1.76 13.63 -1.34
N GLY A 226 1.52 12.83 -2.39
CA GLY A 226 1.37 11.38 -2.32
C GLY A 226 -0.10 10.92 -2.36
N PRO A 227 -0.35 9.63 -2.12
CA PRO A 227 -1.68 9.05 -2.26
C PRO A 227 -2.62 9.48 -1.14
N GLU A 228 -3.84 9.86 -1.50
CA GLU A 228 -4.88 10.31 -0.58
C GLU A 228 -6.24 9.69 -0.93
N TRP A 229 -7.14 9.66 0.04
CA TRP A 229 -8.47 9.08 -0.09
C TRP A 229 -9.53 10.16 -0.18
N PHE A 230 -10.41 10.06 -1.17
CA PHE A 230 -11.47 11.03 -1.42
C PHE A 230 -12.84 10.35 -1.39
N ASP A 231 -13.84 11.06 -0.88
CA ASP A 231 -15.24 10.65 -0.99
C ASP A 231 -15.79 10.85 -2.41
N GLU A 232 -17.03 10.43 -2.63
CA GLU A 232 -17.73 10.53 -3.91
C GLU A 232 -17.78 11.95 -4.52
N ASN A 233 -17.66 12.97 -3.69
CA ASN A 233 -17.69 14.38 -4.10
C ASN A 233 -16.28 14.95 -4.33
N GLY A 234 -15.22 14.15 -4.19
CA GLY A 234 -13.83 14.61 -4.30
C GLY A 234 -13.35 15.33 -3.03
N ARG A 235 -13.96 15.04 -1.88
CA ARG A 235 -13.52 15.56 -0.58
C ARG A 235 -12.52 14.62 0.05
N SER A 236 -11.37 15.14 0.41
CA SER A 236 -10.36 14.38 1.12
C SER A 236 -10.89 13.88 2.47
N LEU A 237 -10.60 12.61 2.76
CA LEU A 237 -10.83 11.99 4.05
C LEU A 237 -9.70 12.25 5.05
N ARG A 238 -8.63 12.93 4.64
CA ARG A 238 -7.59 13.38 5.54
C ARG A 238 -8.21 14.37 6.51
N ARG A 239 -8.67 13.86 7.64
CA ARG A 239 -9.10 14.67 8.76
C ARG A 239 -7.84 15.22 9.37
N ASN A 240 -7.74 16.55 9.41
CA ASN A 240 -6.65 17.17 10.14
C ASN A 240 -6.64 16.63 11.57
N PHE A 241 -7.78 16.42 12.25
CA PHE A 241 -7.81 15.96 13.65
C PHE A 241 -8.17 14.47 13.87
N LEU A 242 -7.35 13.76 14.65
CA LEU A 242 -7.70 12.52 15.34
C LEU A 242 -8.86 12.80 16.30
N ARG A 243 -9.89 11.96 16.28
CA ARG A 243 -11.04 12.06 17.19
C ARG A 243 -10.67 11.69 18.63
N THR A 244 -9.70 10.80 18.79
CA THR A 244 -9.19 10.37 20.10
C THR A 244 -7.66 10.48 20.07
N PRO A 245 -7.06 11.52 20.67
CA PRO A 245 -5.60 11.72 20.69
C PRO A 245 -4.87 10.83 21.72
N LEU A 246 -5.40 9.63 21.97
CA LEU A 246 -4.99 8.68 23.01
C LEU A 246 -5.38 7.26 22.60
N ASP A 247 -4.54 6.28 22.86
CA ASP A 247 -4.92 4.87 22.73
C ASP A 247 -5.69 4.39 23.97
N GLY A 248 -6.80 3.67 23.77
CA GLY A 248 -7.55 3.00 24.84
C GLY A 248 -8.30 3.92 25.81
N ALA A 249 -8.48 5.20 25.49
CA ALA A 249 -9.13 6.16 26.37
C ALA A 249 -10.65 6.15 26.26
N ARG A 250 -11.34 6.34 27.40
CA ARG A 250 -12.79 6.49 27.46
C ARG A 250 -13.16 7.96 27.63
N VAL A 251 -14.15 8.43 26.88
CA VAL A 251 -14.74 9.77 27.12
C VAL A 251 -15.37 9.78 28.50
N SER A 252 -14.86 10.65 29.37
CA SER A 252 -15.33 10.87 30.72
C SER A 252 -16.26 12.09 30.82
N SER A 253 -16.07 13.09 29.96
CA SER A 253 -16.95 14.25 29.84
C SER A 253 -16.97 14.79 28.41
N GLY A 254 -18.15 15.13 27.89
CA GLY A 254 -18.33 15.76 26.58
C GLY A 254 -18.28 17.29 26.64
N PHE A 255 -18.28 17.92 25.46
CA PHE A 255 -18.38 19.38 25.30
C PHE A 255 -19.78 19.89 25.69
N GLY A 256 -19.86 21.10 26.26
CA GLY A 256 -21.15 21.76 26.56
C GLY A 256 -21.31 22.27 28.00
N GLN A 257 -22.46 22.87 28.30
CA GLN A 257 -22.76 23.41 29.64
C GLN A 257 -22.94 22.27 30.65
N ARG A 258 -22.14 22.27 31.72
CA ARG A 258 -22.27 21.32 32.82
C ARG A 258 -21.97 21.94 34.17
N ARG A 259 -22.52 21.37 35.23
CA ARG A 259 -22.19 21.75 36.60
C ARG A 259 -20.74 21.37 36.90
N HIS A 260 -19.89 22.34 37.21
CA HIS A 260 -18.47 22.12 37.42
C HIS A 260 -18.24 21.35 38.72
N PRO A 261 -17.63 20.16 38.69
CA PRO A 261 -17.56 19.24 39.85
C PRO A 261 -16.76 19.81 41.02
N VAL A 262 -15.86 20.78 40.78
CA VAL A 262 -15.04 21.43 41.82
C VAL A 262 -15.59 22.79 42.26
N LEU A 263 -16.32 23.50 41.38
CA LEU A 263 -16.70 24.90 41.61
C LEU A 263 -18.21 25.07 41.90
N GLY A 264 -19.03 24.04 41.68
CA GLY A 264 -20.42 23.98 42.09
C GLY A 264 -21.46 24.66 41.20
N PHE A 265 -21.04 25.51 40.23
CA PHE A 265 -21.93 26.20 39.28
C PHE A 265 -21.82 25.66 37.83
N THR A 266 -22.85 25.92 37.01
CA THR A 266 -22.88 25.56 35.58
C THR A 266 -21.84 26.37 34.80
N ARG A 267 -20.91 25.69 34.15
CA ARG A 267 -19.85 26.28 33.33
C ARG A 267 -19.79 25.56 31.98
N MET A 268 -19.49 26.32 30.94
CA MET A 268 -19.21 25.76 29.62
C MET A 268 -17.93 24.93 29.66
N HIS A 269 -18.03 23.65 29.32
CA HIS A 269 -16.90 22.80 29.07
C HIS A 269 -16.48 22.95 27.61
N GLN A 270 -15.30 23.50 27.38
CA GLN A 270 -14.81 23.94 26.06
C GLN A 270 -14.09 22.83 25.27
N GLY A 271 -14.10 21.60 25.79
CA GLY A 271 -13.41 20.46 25.19
C GLY A 271 -14.06 19.13 25.57
N ILE A 272 -13.35 18.04 25.30
CA ILE A 272 -13.70 16.67 25.70
C ILE A 272 -12.65 16.18 26.70
N ASP A 273 -13.11 15.54 27.77
CA ASP A 273 -12.26 14.92 28.77
C ASP A 273 -12.16 13.42 28.50
N PHE A 274 -10.96 12.94 28.25
CA PHE A 274 -10.66 11.52 28.08
C PHE A 274 -9.96 10.97 29.32
N ALA A 275 -10.62 10.07 30.04
CA ALA A 275 -10.01 9.40 31.18
C ALA A 275 -8.99 8.35 30.70
N ALA A 276 -7.78 8.45 31.22
CA ALA A 276 -6.68 7.53 30.96
C ALA A 276 -5.69 7.55 32.14
N PRO A 277 -4.94 6.46 32.39
CA PRO A 277 -3.91 6.45 33.43
C PRO A 277 -2.87 7.57 33.27
N THR A 278 -2.31 8.04 34.39
CA THR A 278 -1.17 8.98 34.32
C THR A 278 -0.02 8.33 33.57
N GLY A 279 0.57 9.08 32.63
CA GLY A 279 1.66 8.60 31.79
C GLY A 279 1.26 8.09 30.41
N THR A 280 -0.03 7.84 30.15
CA THR A 280 -0.51 7.46 28.81
C THR A 280 -0.04 8.48 27.76
N PRO A 281 0.58 8.05 26.65
CA PRO A 281 0.99 8.96 25.59
C PRO A 281 -0.18 9.78 25.04
N VAL A 282 0.04 11.09 24.92
CA VAL A 282 -0.88 12.00 24.24
C VAL A 282 -0.33 12.25 22.85
N LEU A 283 -1.15 12.02 21.83
CA LEU A 283 -0.78 12.11 20.43
C LEU A 283 -1.29 13.42 19.82
N ALA A 284 -0.51 14.02 18.93
CA ALA A 284 -0.96 15.14 18.12
C ALA A 284 -2.14 14.69 17.27
N ALA A 285 -3.26 15.40 17.39
CA ALA A 285 -4.46 15.08 16.63
C ALA A 285 -4.26 15.40 15.14
N ALA A 286 -3.40 16.35 14.82
CA ALA A 286 -3.07 16.74 13.46
C ALA A 286 -1.61 17.09 13.35
N GLU A 287 -1.11 17.16 12.11
CA GLU A 287 0.14 17.85 11.87
C GLU A 287 0.01 19.33 12.26
N GLY A 288 1.07 19.90 12.82
CA GLY A 288 1.02 21.27 13.27
C GLY A 288 2.34 21.78 13.81
N VAL A 289 2.29 23.01 14.31
CA VAL A 289 3.42 23.69 14.96
C VAL A 289 3.01 24.03 16.38
N VAL A 290 3.89 23.77 17.35
CA VAL A 290 3.68 24.15 18.74
C VAL A 290 3.64 25.67 18.85
N GLU A 291 2.46 26.21 19.15
CA GLU A 291 2.24 27.64 19.35
C GLU A 291 2.29 28.02 20.83
N ARG A 292 1.98 27.08 21.72
CA ARG A 292 2.13 27.28 23.15
C ARG A 292 2.54 25.99 23.84
N ILE A 293 3.45 26.10 24.79
CA ILE A 293 3.84 24.98 25.65
C ILE A 293 4.21 25.50 27.04
N GLY A 294 3.71 24.86 28.09
CA GLY A 294 4.02 25.23 29.47
C GLY A 294 2.83 25.15 30.41
N PHE A 295 2.91 25.82 31.56
CA PHE A 295 1.82 25.86 32.54
C PHE A 295 0.83 26.99 32.21
N ALA A 296 -0.47 26.69 32.21
CA ALA A 296 -1.54 27.59 31.76
C ALA A 296 -2.75 27.58 32.72
N GLY A 297 -2.51 27.98 33.98
CA GLY A 297 -3.57 28.16 34.98
C GLY A 297 -4.40 26.90 35.18
N GLY A 298 -5.73 27.01 34.97
CA GLY A 298 -6.67 25.90 35.13
C GLY A 298 -6.37 24.68 34.24
N TYR A 299 -5.78 24.88 33.06
CA TYR A 299 -5.37 23.80 32.17
C TYR A 299 -4.16 23.00 32.69
N GLY A 300 -3.46 23.49 33.72
CA GLY A 300 -2.22 22.87 34.17
C GLY A 300 -1.15 22.94 33.10
N ARG A 301 -0.40 21.86 32.89
CA ARG A 301 0.52 21.77 31.74
C ARG A 301 -0.29 21.59 30.46
N LEU A 302 -0.08 22.50 29.54
CA LEU A 302 -0.77 22.64 28.27
C LEU A 302 0.25 22.63 27.13
N ILE A 303 -0.10 21.95 26.05
CA ILE A 303 0.48 22.19 24.73
C ILE A 303 -0.65 22.59 23.77
N GLU A 304 -0.41 23.62 22.96
CA GLU A 304 -1.30 24.12 21.92
C GLU A 304 -0.59 24.00 20.58
N LEU A 305 -1.25 23.37 19.61
CA LEU A 305 -0.76 23.21 18.25
C LEU A 305 -1.59 24.09 17.32
N ARG A 306 -0.91 24.78 16.40
CA ARG A 306 -1.52 25.47 15.27
C ARG A 306 -1.40 24.60 14.02
N HIS A 307 -2.49 24.49 13.28
CA HIS A 307 -2.58 23.62 12.11
C HIS A 307 -2.54 24.42 10.80
N PRO A 308 -2.23 23.77 9.66
CA PRO A 308 -2.11 24.45 8.36
C PRO A 308 -3.38 25.20 7.93
N ASP A 309 -4.56 24.71 8.34
CA ASP A 309 -5.86 25.33 8.06
C ASP A 309 -6.18 26.53 8.98
N GLY A 310 -5.26 26.89 9.89
CA GLY A 310 -5.40 28.01 10.82
C GLY A 310 -6.18 27.68 12.11
N SER A 311 -6.73 26.46 12.23
CA SER A 311 -7.32 25.98 13.47
C SER A 311 -6.24 25.60 14.49
N MET A 312 -6.65 25.37 15.75
CA MET A 312 -5.75 24.97 16.83
C MET A 312 -6.30 23.80 17.62
N THR A 313 -5.41 23.03 18.24
CA THR A 313 -5.76 22.02 19.23
C THR A 313 -5.05 22.27 20.56
N ARG A 314 -5.73 21.97 21.66
CA ARG A 314 -5.19 22.11 23.02
C ARG A 314 -5.20 20.78 23.75
N TYR A 315 -4.11 20.49 24.45
CA TYR A 315 -3.92 19.27 25.23
C TYR A 315 -3.50 19.63 26.64
N ALA A 316 -4.43 19.53 27.59
CA ALA A 316 -4.28 20.02 28.94
C ALA A 316 -4.17 18.90 29.99
N HIS A 317 -3.90 19.31 31.23
CA HIS A 317 -3.70 18.48 32.41
C HIS A 317 -2.50 17.52 32.32
N LEU A 318 -1.54 17.79 31.43
CA LEU A 318 -0.43 16.89 31.16
C LEU A 318 0.47 16.67 32.40
N SER A 319 1.03 15.47 32.53
CA SER A 319 2.06 15.18 33.54
C SER A 319 3.44 15.66 33.08
N GLY A 320 3.69 15.65 31.77
CA GLY A 320 4.89 16.18 31.14
C GLY A 320 4.80 16.21 29.62
N PHE A 321 5.75 16.89 28.99
CA PHE A 321 5.86 16.99 27.54
C PHE A 321 6.77 15.89 26.97
N ALA A 322 6.63 15.63 25.67
CA ALA A 322 7.57 14.77 24.95
C ALA A 322 8.98 15.38 24.92
N ARG A 323 10.00 14.53 24.75
CA ARG A 323 11.40 14.96 24.78
C ARG A 323 11.69 15.87 23.59
N GLY A 324 12.31 17.03 23.84
CA GLY A 324 12.65 17.99 22.79
C GLY A 324 11.46 18.82 22.28
N MET A 325 10.27 18.65 22.87
CA MET A 325 9.10 19.45 22.53
C MET A 325 9.26 20.87 23.08
N GLN A 326 9.19 21.88 22.21
CA GLN A 326 9.35 23.29 22.55
C GLN A 326 8.51 24.17 21.63
N LEU A 327 8.44 25.47 21.93
CA LEU A 327 7.77 26.44 21.08
C LEU A 327 8.37 26.40 19.66
N GLY A 328 7.51 26.32 18.64
CA GLY A 328 7.91 26.24 17.24
C GLY A 328 8.26 24.83 16.74
N SER A 329 8.24 23.79 17.59
CA SER A 329 8.41 22.41 17.14
C SER A 329 7.32 22.02 16.13
N ARG A 330 7.72 21.40 15.02
CA ARG A 330 6.80 20.77 14.08
C ARG A 330 6.47 19.37 14.57
N VAL A 331 5.21 18.99 14.50
CA VAL A 331 4.74 17.66 14.89
C VAL A 331 3.90 17.06 13.77
N GLY A 332 4.06 15.77 13.53
CA GLY A 332 3.19 15.00 12.66
C GLY A 332 1.90 14.57 13.36
N GLN A 333 0.84 14.30 12.60
CA GLN A 333 -0.34 13.65 13.15
C GLN A 333 0.03 12.28 13.76
N GLY A 334 -0.49 11.97 14.94
CA GLY A 334 -0.17 10.74 15.67
C GLY A 334 1.16 10.76 16.43
N GLU A 335 1.96 11.82 16.30
CA GLU A 335 3.22 11.95 17.05
C GLU A 335 2.96 12.17 18.55
N ALA A 336 3.73 11.50 19.42
CA ALA A 336 3.61 11.69 20.85
C ALA A 336 4.11 13.07 21.30
N ILE A 337 3.22 13.89 21.85
CA ILE A 337 3.51 15.27 22.26
C ILE A 337 3.59 15.48 23.78
N GLY A 338 3.06 14.52 24.54
CA GLY A 338 3.05 14.60 26.00
C GLY A 338 2.54 13.32 26.64
N ARG A 339 2.24 13.43 27.94
CA ARG A 339 1.68 12.33 28.73
C ARG A 339 0.51 12.81 29.57
N VAL A 340 -0.53 11.98 29.66
CA VAL A 340 -1.70 12.21 30.51
C VAL A 340 -1.25 12.43 31.95
N GLY A 341 -1.94 13.32 32.66
CA GLY A 341 -1.70 13.65 34.05
C GLY A 341 -2.95 14.20 34.73
N SER A 342 -2.74 14.93 35.82
CA SER A 342 -3.78 15.60 36.58
C SER A 342 -3.30 16.97 37.07
N SER A 343 -2.57 17.70 36.21
CA SER A 343 -2.05 19.03 36.58
C SER A 343 -3.13 20.12 36.40
N GLY A 344 -3.03 21.22 37.16
CA GLY A 344 -4.03 22.29 37.09
C GLY A 344 -5.33 21.92 37.82
N LEU A 345 -6.47 22.36 37.29
CA LEU A 345 -7.79 22.08 37.85
C LEU A 345 -8.35 20.76 37.30
N ALA A 346 -7.85 19.65 37.82
CA ALA A 346 -8.28 18.30 37.45
C ALA A 346 -8.72 17.51 38.69
N THR A 347 -9.80 16.74 38.59
CA THR A 347 -10.28 15.86 39.68
C THR A 347 -9.60 14.49 39.72
N GLY A 348 -8.96 14.10 38.62
CA GLY A 348 -8.22 12.86 38.48
C GLY A 348 -7.45 12.82 37.14
N PRO A 349 -6.72 11.73 36.84
CA PRO A 349 -5.97 11.61 35.60
C PRO A 349 -6.88 11.59 34.36
N HIS A 350 -6.72 12.59 33.50
CA HIS A 350 -7.43 12.68 32.22
C HIS A 350 -6.70 13.65 31.27
N LEU A 351 -6.98 13.54 29.98
CA LEU A 351 -6.66 14.58 29.00
C LEU A 351 -7.89 15.45 28.79
N HIS A 352 -7.73 16.77 28.92
CA HIS A 352 -8.69 17.72 28.42
C HIS A 352 -8.25 18.19 27.02
N TYR A 353 -9.09 17.92 26.02
CA TYR A 353 -8.81 18.17 24.60
C TYR A 353 -9.79 19.20 24.02
N GLU A 354 -9.27 20.27 23.43
CA GLU A 354 -10.08 21.26 22.70
C GLU A 354 -9.67 21.35 21.23
N ILE A 355 -10.64 21.64 20.38
CA ILE A 355 -10.43 22.14 19.01
C ILE A 355 -10.91 23.60 18.98
N VAL A 356 -10.09 24.49 18.45
CA VAL A 356 -10.38 25.92 18.33
C VAL A 356 -10.37 26.30 16.86
N GLU A 357 -11.52 26.75 16.36
CA GLU A 357 -11.71 27.22 14.99
C GLU A 357 -12.13 28.69 15.02
N ASN A 358 -11.49 29.55 14.21
CA ASN A 358 -11.77 30.99 14.16
C ASN A 358 -11.81 31.66 15.54
N GLY A 359 -10.93 31.23 16.46
CA GLY A 359 -10.83 31.75 17.82
C GLY A 359 -11.91 31.27 18.80
N ARG A 360 -12.75 30.30 18.43
CA ARG A 360 -13.79 29.72 19.29
C ARG A 360 -13.59 28.22 19.46
N SER A 361 -13.69 27.74 20.70
CA SER A 361 -13.68 26.29 20.96
C SER A 361 -14.96 25.66 20.38
N VAL A 362 -14.80 24.62 19.58
CA VAL A 362 -15.89 23.84 18.97
C VAL A 362 -15.94 22.45 19.59
N ASP A 363 -17.10 21.80 19.54
CA ASP A 363 -17.25 20.45 20.07
C ASP A 363 -16.41 19.46 19.26
N PRO A 364 -15.33 18.89 19.84
CA PRO A 364 -14.46 17.97 19.11
C PRO A 364 -15.16 16.68 18.62
N ALA A 365 -16.32 16.31 19.17
CA ALA A 365 -17.06 15.13 18.75
C ALA A 365 -17.70 15.30 17.35
N ILE A 366 -18.10 16.54 17.03
CA ILE A 366 -18.79 16.92 15.80
C ILE A 366 -17.98 17.91 14.93
N ALA A 367 -16.88 18.47 15.46
CA ALA A 367 -16.00 19.38 14.75
C ALA A 367 -15.48 18.68 13.48
N ARG A 368 -15.70 19.36 12.35
CA ARG A 368 -15.20 18.96 11.05
C ARG A 368 -14.04 19.92 10.76
N PRO A 369 -12.80 19.44 10.60
CA PRO A 369 -11.66 20.33 10.39
C PRO A 369 -11.94 21.33 9.27
N ALA A 370 -11.52 22.57 9.50
CA ALA A 370 -11.81 23.72 8.66
C ALA A 370 -10.91 23.79 7.40
N ALA A 371 -10.91 22.73 6.61
CA ALA A 371 -10.66 22.71 5.16
C ALA A 371 -10.55 21.25 4.74
N THR A 372 -11.68 20.65 4.41
CA THR A 372 -11.66 19.46 3.56
C THR A 372 -10.95 19.83 2.27
N VAL A 373 -9.77 19.27 1.99
CA VAL A 373 -9.14 19.42 0.68
C VAL A 373 -10.15 18.88 -0.34
N GLN A 374 -10.75 19.79 -1.07
CA GLN A 374 -11.77 19.52 -2.06
C GLN A 374 -11.07 19.63 -3.40
N LEU A 375 -11.04 18.53 -4.15
CA LEU A 375 -10.51 18.56 -5.51
C LEU A 375 -11.32 19.58 -6.33
N ALA A 376 -10.62 20.33 -7.17
CA ALA A 376 -11.19 21.35 -8.03
C ALA A 376 -10.54 21.33 -9.42
N GLY A 377 -11.23 21.89 -10.42
CA GLY A 377 -10.72 21.99 -11.78
C GLY A 377 -10.30 20.64 -12.37
N ALA A 378 -9.12 20.60 -12.98
CA ALA A 378 -8.60 19.43 -13.67
C ALA A 378 -8.42 18.20 -12.75
N GLU A 379 -8.11 18.40 -11.47
CA GLU A 379 -7.96 17.30 -10.51
C GLU A 379 -9.31 16.65 -10.20
N LEU A 380 -10.38 17.45 -10.06
CA LEU A 380 -11.73 16.93 -9.85
C LEU A 380 -12.23 16.18 -11.10
N GLU A 381 -11.95 16.69 -12.29
CA GLU A 381 -12.33 16.02 -13.55
C GLU A 381 -11.56 14.70 -13.74
N ALA A 382 -10.27 14.66 -13.42
CA ALA A 382 -9.48 13.42 -13.40
C ALA A 382 -10.06 12.41 -12.40
N PHE A 383 -10.33 12.87 -11.18
CA PHE A 383 -10.96 12.06 -10.14
C PHE A 383 -12.30 11.47 -10.59
N GLN A 384 -13.19 12.30 -11.16
CA GLN A 384 -14.51 11.84 -11.62
C GLN A 384 -14.41 10.80 -12.74
N ARG A 385 -13.43 10.92 -13.65
CA ARG A 385 -13.16 9.91 -14.68
C ARG A 385 -12.70 8.60 -14.06
N THR A 386 -11.71 8.64 -13.16
CA THR A 386 -11.22 7.45 -12.44
C THR A 386 -12.35 6.77 -11.67
N ARG A 387 -13.15 7.56 -10.94
CA ARG A 387 -14.32 7.08 -10.18
C ARG A 387 -15.31 6.34 -11.08
N THR A 388 -15.62 6.93 -12.23
CA THR A 388 -16.59 6.36 -13.19
C THR A 388 -16.05 5.07 -13.80
N ALA A 389 -14.77 5.02 -14.17
CA ALA A 389 -14.13 3.82 -14.67
C ALA A 389 -14.13 2.68 -13.64
N ILE A 390 -13.78 2.99 -12.38
CA ILE A 390 -13.81 2.02 -11.27
C ILE A 390 -15.23 1.49 -11.03
N LEU A 391 -16.23 2.36 -10.98
CA LEU A 391 -17.61 1.94 -10.75
C LEU A 391 -18.17 1.09 -11.89
N ALA A 392 -17.82 1.41 -13.14
CA ALA A 392 -18.19 0.60 -14.29
C ALA A 392 -17.59 -0.81 -14.19
N GLN A 393 -16.36 -0.91 -13.69
CA GLN A 393 -15.67 -2.20 -13.53
C GLN A 393 -16.30 -3.02 -12.41
N ILE A 394 -16.57 -2.41 -11.26
CA ILE A 394 -17.29 -3.07 -10.15
C ILE A 394 -18.66 -3.60 -10.60
N ALA A 395 -19.39 -2.87 -11.46
CA ALA A 395 -20.69 -3.32 -11.97
C ALA A 395 -20.63 -4.60 -12.81
N HIS A 396 -19.45 -5.01 -13.27
CA HIS A 396 -19.20 -6.23 -14.04
C HIS A 396 -18.47 -7.31 -13.25
N LEU A 397 -18.20 -7.10 -11.95
CA LEU A 397 -17.47 -8.03 -11.09
C LEU A 397 -18.41 -8.71 -10.08
N GLU A 398 -18.40 -10.04 -10.07
CA GLU A 398 -18.96 -10.85 -8.98
C GLU A 398 -17.98 -10.91 -7.79
N PRO A 399 -18.45 -11.18 -6.56
CA PRO A 399 -17.57 -11.34 -5.39
C PRO A 399 -16.46 -12.37 -5.64
N MET A 400 -15.21 -12.03 -5.27
CA MET A 400 -14.01 -12.84 -5.50
C MET A 400 -13.63 -13.05 -6.98
N GLN A 401 -14.24 -12.35 -7.93
CA GLN A 401 -13.76 -12.36 -9.31
C GLN A 401 -12.50 -11.51 -9.47
N GLU A 402 -11.56 -12.09 -10.22
CA GLU A 402 -10.35 -11.45 -10.69
C GLU A 402 -10.48 -11.29 -12.21
N VAL A 403 -10.49 -10.05 -12.69
CA VAL A 403 -10.64 -9.75 -14.12
C VAL A 403 -9.42 -8.99 -14.62
N ALA A 404 -8.89 -9.43 -15.76
CA ALA A 404 -7.80 -8.75 -16.44
C ALA A 404 -8.26 -7.34 -16.88
N TRP A 405 -7.47 -6.32 -16.56
CA TRP A 405 -7.73 -4.95 -16.96
C TRP A 405 -7.30 -4.75 -18.42
N ALA A 406 -8.25 -4.45 -19.31
CA ALA A 406 -7.95 -3.89 -20.62
C ALA A 406 -7.77 -2.37 -20.43
N GLU A 407 -6.57 -1.85 -20.71
CA GLU A 407 -6.29 -0.40 -20.68
C GLU A 407 -7.12 0.40 -21.68
#